data_AF-A0A087TKQ0-F1
#
_entry.id   AF-A0A087TKQ0-F1
#
_cell.length_a   1.000
_cell.length_b   1.000
_cell.length_c   1.000
_cell.angle_alpha   90.00
_cell.angle_beta   90.00
_cell.angle_gamma   90.00
#
_symmetry.space_group_name_H-M   'P 1'
#
loop_
_entity.id
_entity.type
_entity.pdbx_description
1 polymer ?
#
loop_
_entity_poly.entity_id
_entity_poly.type
_entity_poly.pdbx_seq_one_letter_code
_entity_poly.pdbx_strand_id
1 'polypeptide(L)'
;MKLTILDLDMRSGVRTKGNEICHDSLTVLENSHKLRQVCGHSSNSIPITTTGGRVDILFKSYEFLPSRGFLLHYKFNGCQKLPPPRLGYMVYSNNRSALYMCCKGHVFNDTLSNSLLLQCVDGTYWNGTIMPCLPIQTALRQRSNYSEDYEDIYRLSNPDVVEVYLSKHKYIEEVLIPAASVVGLVFGNVAIILLIQKIRKKRKSNVTNHNGQTIPRHSMSASSSEVPQTLHVPVTVPIDSTIPQPIPVPHPVPVIRQAPRVLMTDL
;
A
#
# COMPACT_ATOMS: atom_id res chain seq x y z
N MET A 1 -17.25 -8.83 12.25
CA MET A 1 -16.04 -9.62 12.60
C MET A 1 -16.19 -11.07 12.11
N LYS A 2 -15.19 -11.95 12.23
CA LYS A 2 -15.41 -13.41 12.24
C LYS A 2 -15.20 -13.95 13.65
N LEU A 3 -16.16 -14.72 14.14
CA LEU A 3 -16.08 -15.45 15.41
C LEU A 3 -16.37 -16.93 15.14
N THR A 4 -15.68 -17.83 15.85
CA THR A 4 -15.89 -19.27 15.75
C THR A 4 -15.80 -19.89 17.15
N ILE A 5 -16.79 -20.68 17.54
CA ILE A 5 -16.68 -21.59 18.69
C ILE A 5 -15.88 -22.80 18.20
N LEU A 6 -14.73 -23.10 18.79
CA LEU A 6 -13.86 -24.21 18.39
C LEU A 6 -14.20 -25.51 19.13
N ASP A 7 -14.61 -25.40 20.39
CA ASP A 7 -14.97 -26.49 21.28
C ASP A 7 -16.04 -26.00 22.26
N LEU A 8 -16.96 -26.87 22.63
CA LEU A 8 -18.09 -26.58 23.52
C LEU A 8 -18.40 -27.80 24.37
N ASP A 9 -18.49 -27.61 25.68
CA ASP A 9 -18.70 -28.68 26.65
C ASP A 9 -19.35 -28.13 27.92
N MET A 10 -20.68 -28.11 27.89
CA MET A 10 -21.54 -27.57 28.95
C MET A 10 -22.71 -28.53 29.15
N ARG A 11 -23.54 -28.31 30.18
CA ARG A 11 -24.77 -29.11 30.39
C ARG A 11 -25.66 -29.06 29.16
N SER A 12 -26.12 -30.23 28.71
CA SER A 12 -27.07 -30.35 27.60
C SER A 12 -28.42 -29.72 27.92
N GLY A 13 -29.06 -29.14 26.90
CA GLY A 13 -30.39 -28.57 27.03
C GLY A 13 -31.46 -29.66 27.21
N VAL A 14 -32.49 -29.35 27.98
CA VAL A 14 -33.67 -30.23 28.13
C VAL A 14 -34.70 -29.86 27.07
N ARG A 15 -35.09 -30.82 26.22
CA ARG A 15 -36.10 -30.58 25.18
C ARG A 15 -37.51 -30.75 25.73
N THR A 16 -38.24 -29.64 25.80
CA THR A 16 -39.59 -29.56 26.38
C THR A 16 -40.53 -28.89 25.38
N LYS A 17 -41.59 -29.58 24.97
CA LYS A 17 -42.60 -29.08 24.00
C LYS A 17 -41.99 -28.51 22.70
N GLY A 18 -40.95 -29.17 22.18
CA GLY A 18 -40.22 -28.78 20.96
C GLY A 18 -39.12 -27.72 21.17
N ASN A 19 -39.11 -27.00 22.29
CA ASN A 19 -38.09 -26.02 22.62
C ASN A 19 -36.96 -26.64 23.44
N GLU A 20 -35.72 -26.18 23.23
CA GLU A 20 -34.54 -26.58 23.99
C GLU A 20 -34.27 -25.59 25.12
N ILE A 21 -34.35 -26.06 26.37
CA ILE A 21 -34.13 -25.27 27.58
C ILE A 21 -32.69 -25.50 28.05
N CYS A 22 -31.81 -24.56 27.73
CA CYS A 22 -30.44 -24.54 28.22
C CYS A 22 -30.37 -23.94 29.64
N HIS A 23 -29.94 -24.73 30.63
CA HIS A 23 -29.65 -24.22 31.98
C HIS A 23 -28.34 -23.42 31.99
N ASP A 24 -27.26 -24.06 31.55
CA ASP A 24 -26.02 -23.41 31.19
C ASP A 24 -26.07 -23.05 29.70
N SER A 25 -25.66 -21.84 29.32
CA SER A 25 -25.61 -21.45 27.91
C SER A 25 -24.57 -20.37 27.60
N LEU A 26 -24.00 -20.49 26.40
CA LEU A 26 -23.15 -19.47 25.79
C LEU A 26 -23.99 -18.69 24.78
N THR A 27 -24.13 -17.39 25.00
CA THR A 27 -24.93 -16.46 24.18
C THR A 27 -24.01 -15.44 23.54
N VAL A 28 -24.19 -15.20 22.23
CA VAL A 28 -23.40 -14.25 21.45
C VAL A 28 -24.32 -13.12 20.97
N LEU A 29 -23.94 -11.88 21.29
CA LEU A 29 -24.72 -10.67 21.08
C LEU A 29 -23.94 -9.69 20.18
N GLU A 30 -24.60 -9.04 19.23
CA GLU A 30 -24.05 -7.94 18.45
C GLU A 30 -25.05 -6.77 18.51
N ASN A 31 -24.62 -5.62 19.03
CA ASN A 31 -25.50 -4.46 19.28
C ASN A 31 -26.77 -4.83 20.09
N SER A 32 -26.59 -5.61 21.16
CA SER A 32 -27.65 -6.21 21.99
C SER A 32 -28.58 -7.22 21.29
N HIS A 33 -28.43 -7.49 19.99
CA HIS A 33 -29.21 -8.51 19.27
C HIS A 33 -28.56 -9.90 19.39
N LYS A 34 -29.35 -10.94 19.68
CA LYS A 34 -28.86 -12.32 19.86
C LYS A 34 -28.52 -12.97 18.51
N LEU A 35 -27.23 -13.10 18.21
CA LEU A 35 -26.75 -13.82 17.02
C LEU A 35 -26.82 -15.34 17.20
N ARG A 36 -26.48 -15.84 18.39
CA ARG A 36 -26.46 -17.28 18.70
C ARG A 36 -26.67 -17.53 20.19
N GLN A 37 -27.25 -18.69 20.50
CA GLN A 37 -27.20 -19.31 21.83
C GLN A 37 -26.92 -20.80 21.64
N VAL A 38 -26.10 -21.40 22.50
CA VAL A 38 -25.76 -22.83 22.48
C VAL A 38 -25.60 -23.38 23.89
N CYS A 39 -25.84 -24.69 24.05
CA CYS A 39 -25.55 -25.49 25.24
C CYS A 39 -25.22 -26.94 24.84
N GLY A 40 -24.90 -27.80 25.82
CA GLY A 40 -24.43 -29.16 25.55
C GLY A 40 -23.00 -29.24 25.05
N HIS A 41 -22.71 -30.33 24.33
CA HIS A 41 -21.38 -30.69 23.83
C HIS A 41 -21.30 -30.53 22.30
N SER A 42 -20.21 -29.94 21.80
CA SER A 42 -19.87 -29.91 20.36
C SER A 42 -18.37 -29.77 20.15
N SER A 43 -17.74 -30.85 19.67
CA SER A 43 -16.38 -30.86 19.14
C SER A 43 -16.26 -30.28 17.71
N ASN A 44 -17.40 -30.01 17.05
CA ASN A 44 -17.42 -29.36 15.74
C ASN A 44 -17.37 -27.85 15.87
N SER A 45 -16.56 -27.20 15.03
CA SER A 45 -16.44 -25.73 15.03
C SER A 45 -17.71 -25.04 14.54
N ILE A 46 -18.25 -24.10 15.33
CA ILE A 46 -19.48 -23.35 15.03
C ILE A 46 -19.10 -21.93 14.58
N PRO A 47 -19.13 -21.61 13.28
CA PRO A 47 -18.86 -20.25 12.79
C PRO A 47 -20.03 -19.32 13.09
N ILE A 48 -19.71 -18.07 13.43
CA ILE A 48 -20.68 -17.00 13.69
C ILE A 48 -20.28 -15.78 12.84
N THR A 49 -21.13 -15.45 11.88
CA THR A 49 -21.03 -14.24 11.06
C THR A 49 -21.43 -13.04 11.90
N THR A 50 -20.59 -12.01 11.96
CA THR A 50 -20.85 -10.76 12.68
C THR A 50 -20.59 -9.57 11.75
N THR A 51 -21.48 -8.59 11.77
CA THR A 51 -21.45 -7.41 10.87
C THR A 51 -20.61 -6.28 11.44
N GLY A 52 -20.53 -6.16 12.76
CA GLY A 52 -19.88 -5.08 13.49
C GLY A 52 -18.41 -5.33 13.85
N GLY A 53 -17.87 -4.35 14.58
CA GLY A 53 -16.55 -4.41 15.23
C GLY A 53 -16.60 -4.73 16.73
N ARG A 54 -17.80 -4.85 17.32
CA ARG A 54 -18.03 -5.25 18.72
C ARG A 54 -19.02 -6.41 18.76
N VAL A 55 -18.72 -7.40 19.58
CA VAL A 55 -19.58 -8.54 19.91
C VAL A 55 -19.43 -8.78 21.41
N ASP A 56 -20.55 -8.93 22.11
CA ASP A 56 -20.60 -9.21 23.54
C ASP A 56 -20.87 -10.70 23.76
N ILE A 57 -20.08 -11.34 24.61
CA ILE A 57 -20.16 -12.78 24.90
C ILE A 57 -20.73 -12.96 26.32
N LEU A 58 -21.92 -13.53 26.42
CA LEU A 58 -22.60 -13.79 27.69
C LEU A 58 -22.63 -15.29 27.95
N PHE A 59 -21.77 -15.76 28.84
CA PHE A 59 -21.90 -17.08 29.44
C PHE A 59 -22.81 -17.00 30.68
N LYS A 60 -23.76 -17.93 30.79
CA LYS A 60 -24.59 -18.13 31.98
C LYS A 60 -24.46 -19.59 32.40
N SER A 61 -24.27 -19.82 33.69
CA SER A 61 -24.39 -21.15 34.31
C SER A 61 -25.31 -21.07 35.54
N TYR A 62 -25.88 -22.20 35.95
CA TYR A 62 -26.79 -22.30 37.10
C TYR A 62 -26.20 -23.08 38.28
N GLU A 63 -25.31 -24.04 38.02
CA GLU A 63 -24.73 -24.96 39.02
C GLU A 63 -23.23 -25.13 38.75
N PHE A 64 -22.42 -25.36 39.79
CA PHE A 64 -20.96 -25.48 39.65
C PHE A 64 -20.54 -26.89 39.18
N LEU A 65 -20.91 -27.24 37.94
CA LEU A 65 -20.64 -28.55 37.34
C LEU A 65 -19.26 -28.58 36.63
N PRO A 66 -18.40 -29.57 36.93
CA PRO A 66 -17.10 -29.70 36.27
C PRO A 66 -17.27 -30.12 34.81
N SER A 67 -17.11 -29.15 33.90
CA SER A 67 -17.23 -29.29 32.45
C SER A 67 -16.11 -28.49 31.77
N ARG A 68 -15.71 -28.85 30.53
CA ARG A 68 -14.56 -28.19 29.88
C ARG A 68 -14.86 -26.76 29.42
N GLY A 69 -16.13 -26.34 29.41
CA GLY A 69 -16.57 -24.98 29.14
C GLY A 69 -16.70 -24.69 27.65
N PHE A 70 -15.96 -23.71 27.14
CA PHE A 70 -15.98 -23.34 25.72
C PHE A 70 -14.66 -22.71 25.27
N LEU A 71 -14.30 -22.92 24.01
CA LEU A 71 -13.16 -22.28 23.36
C LEU A 71 -13.67 -21.41 22.20
N LEU A 72 -13.27 -20.13 22.18
CA LEU A 72 -13.60 -19.17 21.12
C LEU A 72 -12.34 -18.71 20.40
N HIS A 73 -12.43 -18.58 19.09
CA HIS A 73 -11.44 -17.92 18.25
C HIS A 73 -12.12 -16.81 17.45
N TYR A 74 -11.52 -15.63 17.42
CA TYR A 74 -12.02 -14.48 16.67
C TYR A 74 -10.93 -13.89 15.78
N LYS A 75 -11.32 -13.37 14.61
CA LYS A 75 -10.43 -12.67 13.69
C LYS A 75 -11.16 -11.49 13.05
N PHE A 76 -10.48 -10.33 13.02
CA PHE A 76 -10.91 -9.20 12.19
C PHE A 76 -10.66 -9.52 10.72
N ASN A 77 -11.62 -9.17 9.87
CA ASN A 77 -11.73 -9.68 8.51
C ASN A 77 -11.47 -8.52 7.53
N GLY A 78 -10.25 -7.98 7.61
CA GLY A 78 -9.93 -6.61 7.20
C GLY A 78 -9.92 -5.66 8.38
N CYS A 79 -9.36 -4.47 8.16
CA CYS A 79 -9.06 -3.49 9.19
C CYS A 79 -10.31 -2.76 9.70
N GLN A 80 -10.29 -2.34 10.97
CA GLN A 80 -11.38 -1.57 11.57
C GLN A 80 -11.58 -0.24 10.82
N LYS A 81 -12.81 0.03 10.36
CA LYS A 81 -13.19 1.29 9.72
C LYS A 81 -12.92 2.47 10.65
N LEU A 82 -11.95 3.31 10.33
CA LEU A 82 -11.60 4.50 11.09
C LEU A 82 -12.62 5.63 10.84
N PRO A 83 -12.87 6.51 11.83
CA PRO A 83 -13.75 7.67 11.63
C PRO A 83 -13.17 8.67 10.63
N PRO A 84 -14.01 9.50 9.97
CA PRO A 84 -13.51 10.61 9.14
C PRO A 84 -12.70 11.63 9.96
N PRO A 85 -11.71 12.30 9.35
CA PRO A 85 -10.97 13.40 9.99
C PRO A 85 -11.89 14.60 10.27
N ARG A 86 -11.54 15.42 11.28
CA ARG A 86 -12.11 16.77 11.40
C ARG A 86 -11.76 17.58 10.14
N LEU A 87 -12.73 18.34 9.63
CA LEU A 87 -12.63 19.13 8.40
C LEU A 87 -12.30 18.30 7.14
N GLY A 88 -12.75 17.04 7.13
CA GLY A 88 -12.75 16.16 5.97
C GLY A 88 -13.81 15.07 6.06
N TYR A 89 -13.76 14.12 5.13
CA TYR A 89 -14.75 13.07 4.93
C TYR A 89 -14.09 11.78 4.44
N MET A 90 -14.83 10.67 4.52
CA MET A 90 -14.43 9.38 3.97
C MET A 90 -15.13 9.21 2.61
N VAL A 91 -14.35 8.97 1.55
CA VAL A 91 -14.88 8.72 0.19
C VAL A 91 -15.35 7.27 0.08
N TYR A 92 -14.51 6.33 0.52
CA TYR A 92 -14.87 4.92 0.64
C TYR A 92 -14.03 4.22 1.72
N SER A 93 -14.51 3.09 2.21
CA SER A 93 -13.75 2.15 3.03
C SER A 93 -14.23 0.73 2.77
N ASN A 94 -13.29 -0.18 2.50
CA ASN A 94 -13.49 -1.62 2.34
C ASN A 94 -12.45 -2.38 3.18
N ASN A 95 -12.43 -3.72 3.09
CA ASN A 95 -11.56 -4.58 3.90
C ASN A 95 -10.06 -4.55 3.53
N ARG A 96 -9.70 -3.93 2.40
CA ARG A 96 -8.32 -3.80 1.89
C ARG A 96 -7.83 -2.35 1.80
N SER A 97 -8.72 -1.39 1.55
CA SER A 97 -8.36 0.03 1.34
C SER A 97 -9.45 0.99 1.83
N ALA A 98 -9.04 2.20 2.20
CA ALA A 98 -9.93 3.30 2.53
C ALA A 98 -9.36 4.64 2.05
N LEU A 99 -10.20 5.47 1.44
CA LEU A 99 -9.84 6.79 0.93
C LEU A 99 -10.55 7.88 1.73
N TYR A 100 -9.76 8.82 2.24
CA TYR A 100 -10.21 9.99 2.97
C TYR A 100 -9.80 11.25 2.22
N MET A 101 -10.61 12.31 2.32
CA MET A 101 -10.34 13.60 1.70
C MET A 101 -10.67 14.75 2.65
N CYS A 102 -9.92 15.84 2.56
CA CYS A 102 -10.18 17.07 3.29
C CYS A 102 -11.16 17.98 2.55
N CYS A 103 -11.88 18.84 3.28
CA CYS A 103 -12.75 19.86 2.69
C CYS A 103 -11.95 20.88 1.85
N LYS A 104 -12.62 21.69 1.00
CA LYS A 104 -11.93 22.70 0.17
C LYS A 104 -11.06 23.62 1.05
N GLY A 105 -9.85 23.93 0.58
CA GLY A 105 -8.87 24.75 1.30
C GLY A 105 -8.15 24.04 2.46
N HIS A 106 -8.41 22.75 2.68
CA HIS A 106 -7.80 21.97 3.76
C HIS A 106 -6.99 20.78 3.22
N VAL A 107 -5.95 20.40 3.99
CA VAL A 107 -5.00 19.31 3.68
C VAL A 107 -4.67 18.51 4.94
N PHE A 108 -4.18 17.28 4.76
CA PHE A 108 -3.58 16.49 5.84
C PHE A 108 -2.21 17.06 6.22
N ASN A 109 -1.92 17.16 7.52
CA ASN A 109 -0.74 17.90 8.01
C ASN A 109 0.61 17.23 7.70
N ASP A 110 0.62 15.91 7.54
CA ASP A 110 1.79 15.07 7.30
C ASP A 110 2.26 15.10 5.84
N THR A 111 1.30 15.04 4.91
CA THR A 111 1.51 14.90 3.47
C THR A 111 1.32 16.18 2.68
N LEU A 112 0.66 17.20 3.28
CA LEU A 112 0.09 18.36 2.60
C LEU A 112 -0.87 18.01 1.43
N SER A 113 -1.33 16.76 1.37
CA SER A 113 -2.29 16.29 0.38
C SER A 113 -3.71 16.63 0.80
N ASN A 114 -4.61 16.84 -0.17
CA ASN A 114 -6.05 16.86 0.11
C ASN A 114 -6.62 15.44 0.30
N SER A 115 -5.93 14.39 -0.16
CA SER A 115 -6.39 13.00 -0.11
C SER A 115 -5.38 12.04 0.54
N LEU A 116 -5.90 11.07 1.30
CA LEU A 116 -5.15 10.04 2.02
C LEU A 116 -5.72 8.66 1.70
N LEU A 117 -4.90 7.80 1.09
CA LEU A 117 -5.24 6.40 0.79
C LEU A 117 -4.56 5.47 1.80
N LEU A 118 -5.35 4.88 2.68
CA LEU A 118 -4.90 3.84 3.60
C LEU A 118 -5.08 2.45 2.98
N GLN A 119 -4.11 1.57 3.20
CA GLN A 119 -4.11 0.16 2.84
C GLN A 119 -4.08 -0.71 4.11
N CYS A 120 -4.81 -1.82 4.09
CA CYS A 120 -4.93 -2.73 5.22
C CYS A 120 -3.89 -3.86 5.13
N VAL A 121 -2.88 -3.81 5.99
CA VAL A 121 -1.76 -4.77 6.03
C VAL A 121 -2.23 -6.08 6.66
N ASP A 122 -2.03 -7.19 5.95
CA ASP A 122 -2.39 -8.56 6.33
C ASP A 122 -3.85 -8.79 6.79
N GLY A 123 -4.74 -7.83 6.47
CA GLY A 123 -6.12 -7.83 6.95
C GLY A 123 -6.28 -7.43 8.42
N THR A 124 -5.27 -6.79 9.03
CA THR A 124 -5.19 -6.55 10.49
C THR A 124 -5.09 -5.07 10.88
N TYR A 125 -4.12 -4.31 10.37
CA TYR A 125 -3.91 -2.89 10.70
C TYR A 125 -3.71 -2.00 9.46
N TRP A 126 -4.05 -0.72 9.56
CA TRP A 126 -3.84 0.24 8.47
C TRP A 126 -2.37 0.65 8.40
N ASN A 127 -1.85 0.82 7.18
CA ASN A 127 -0.48 1.27 6.91
C ASN A 127 -0.18 2.74 7.32
N GLY A 128 -1.14 3.44 7.91
CA GLY A 128 -1.05 4.83 8.33
C GLY A 128 -2.23 5.23 9.23
N THR A 129 -2.14 6.41 9.82
CA THR A 129 -3.15 6.99 10.72
C THR A 129 -3.92 8.11 10.03
N ILE A 130 -5.05 8.53 10.61
CA ILE A 130 -5.84 9.66 10.12
C ILE A 130 -5.53 10.89 10.98
N MET A 131 -4.75 11.79 10.42
CA MET A 131 -4.52 13.12 11.00
C MET A 131 -5.72 14.04 10.71
N PRO A 132 -6.01 15.04 11.57
CA PRO A 132 -7.02 16.05 11.28
C PRO A 132 -6.62 16.90 10.06
N CYS A 133 -7.60 17.30 9.27
CA CYS A 133 -7.37 18.24 8.17
C CYS A 133 -7.17 19.65 8.73
N LEU A 134 -6.15 20.36 8.24
CA LEU A 134 -5.85 21.74 8.61
C LEU A 134 -6.03 22.68 7.40
N PRO A 135 -6.39 23.96 7.61
CA PRO A 135 -6.34 24.98 6.56
C PRO A 135 -4.94 25.04 5.93
N ILE A 136 -4.86 25.09 4.61
CA ILE A 136 -3.58 24.99 3.87
C ILE A 136 -2.56 26.05 4.30
N GLN A 137 -2.99 27.27 4.62
CA GLN A 137 -2.14 28.33 5.16
C GLN A 137 -1.51 27.98 6.52
N THR A 138 -2.22 27.24 7.38
CA THR A 138 -1.69 26.83 8.70
C THR A 138 -0.73 25.64 8.59
N ALA A 139 -1.01 24.68 7.70
CA ALA A 139 -0.10 23.56 7.43
C ALA A 139 1.21 24.06 6.78
N LEU A 140 1.12 25.01 5.84
CA LEU A 140 2.30 25.66 5.26
C LEU A 140 3.09 26.46 6.30
N ARG A 141 2.43 27.22 7.19
CA ARG A 141 3.12 27.91 8.30
C ARG A 141 3.79 26.97 9.30
N GLN A 142 3.18 25.82 9.61
CA GLN A 142 3.83 24.81 10.47
C GLN A 142 5.09 24.23 9.82
N ARG A 143 5.10 24.07 8.49
CA ARG A 143 6.29 23.65 7.74
C ARG A 143 7.34 24.75 7.59
N SER A 144 6.93 26.00 7.34
CA SER A 144 7.86 27.14 7.21
C SER A 144 8.48 27.57 8.54
N ASN A 145 7.88 27.21 9.69
CA ASN A 145 8.52 27.36 11.00
C ASN A 145 9.79 26.49 11.19
N TYR A 146 10.13 25.66 10.20
CA TYR A 146 11.39 24.90 10.12
C TYR A 146 12.37 25.44 9.06
N SER A 147 12.04 26.55 8.39
CA SER A 147 12.86 27.18 7.35
C SER A 147 12.67 28.69 7.35
N GLU A 148 13.60 29.43 7.95
CA GLU A 148 13.56 30.89 8.04
C GLU A 148 13.67 31.57 6.67
N ASP A 149 12.51 31.92 6.09
CA ASP A 149 12.39 33.04 5.14
C ASP A 149 11.00 33.68 5.31
N TYR A 150 10.95 35.00 5.48
CA TYR A 150 9.82 35.68 6.14
C TYR A 150 8.92 36.50 5.19
N GLU A 151 9.31 36.73 3.93
CA GLU A 151 8.54 37.59 3.02
C GLU A 151 7.26 36.95 2.44
N ASP A 152 7.28 35.67 2.05
CA ASP A 152 6.22 35.14 1.17
C ASP A 152 4.89 34.83 1.89
N ILE A 153 4.89 34.79 3.23
CA ILE A 153 3.74 34.44 4.08
C ILE A 153 2.55 35.40 3.87
N TYR A 154 2.80 36.66 3.49
CA TYR A 154 1.74 37.65 3.25
C TYR A 154 1.08 37.51 1.86
N ARG A 155 1.78 36.97 0.85
CA ARG A 155 1.22 36.75 -0.50
C ARG A 155 0.30 35.54 -0.58
N LEU A 156 0.54 34.50 0.23
CA LEU A 156 -0.32 33.32 0.32
C LEU A 156 -1.63 33.55 1.10
N SER A 157 -1.95 34.79 1.49
CA SER A 157 -3.20 35.15 2.16
C SER A 157 -4.44 34.97 1.28
N ASN A 158 -4.32 35.12 -0.04
CA ASN A 158 -5.39 34.85 -1.00
C ASN A 158 -5.52 33.36 -1.32
N PRO A 159 -6.73 32.76 -1.28
CA PRO A 159 -6.93 31.32 -1.53
C PRO A 159 -6.53 30.92 -2.96
N ASP A 160 -6.84 31.75 -3.95
CA ASP A 160 -6.51 31.52 -5.36
C ASP A 160 -4.99 31.43 -5.58
N VAL A 161 -4.20 32.20 -4.82
CA VAL A 161 -2.73 32.18 -4.92
C VAL A 161 -2.18 30.85 -4.43
N VAL A 162 -2.75 30.25 -3.38
CA VAL A 162 -2.28 28.94 -2.88
C VAL A 162 -2.63 27.83 -3.87
N GLU A 163 -3.81 27.85 -4.49
CA GLU A 163 -4.20 26.89 -5.53
C GLU A 163 -3.29 27.01 -6.77
N VAL A 164 -2.92 28.23 -7.17
CA VAL A 164 -1.92 28.50 -8.23
C VAL A 164 -0.51 28.02 -7.85
N TYR A 165 -0.04 28.23 -6.62
CA TYR A 165 1.30 27.78 -6.19
C TYR A 165 1.39 26.25 -6.14
N LEU A 166 0.37 25.56 -5.63
CA LEU A 166 0.35 24.09 -5.58
C LEU A 166 0.29 23.49 -6.99
N SER A 167 -0.51 24.08 -7.88
CA SER A 167 -0.57 23.75 -9.30
C SER A 167 0.79 23.97 -9.99
N LYS A 168 1.47 25.09 -9.71
CA LYS A 168 2.79 25.43 -10.27
C LYS A 168 3.88 24.42 -9.90
N HIS A 169 3.95 23.98 -8.64
CA HIS A 169 4.90 22.92 -8.25
C HIS A 169 4.61 21.62 -8.99
N LYS A 170 3.35 21.17 -9.01
CA LYS A 170 2.95 19.94 -9.70
C LYS A 170 3.25 19.98 -11.20
N TYR A 171 3.02 21.13 -11.85
CA TYR A 171 3.35 21.35 -13.26
C TYR A 171 4.86 21.28 -13.55
N ILE A 172 5.71 21.80 -12.65
CA ILE A 172 7.17 21.73 -12.80
C ILE A 172 7.64 20.27 -12.76
N GLU A 173 7.16 19.49 -11.79
CA GLU A 173 7.59 18.11 -11.58
C GLU A 173 7.03 17.13 -12.63
N GLU A 174 5.72 17.15 -12.88
CA GLU A 174 5.06 16.17 -13.77
C GLU A 174 5.13 16.52 -15.26
N VAL A 175 5.29 17.79 -15.64
CA VAL A 175 5.20 18.24 -17.04
C VAL A 175 6.49 18.88 -17.54
N LEU A 176 7.05 19.84 -16.81
CA LEU A 176 8.18 20.64 -17.30
C LEU A 176 9.48 19.83 -17.38
N ILE A 177 9.79 19.01 -16.36
CA ILE A 177 11.00 18.17 -16.35
C ILE A 177 11.02 17.16 -17.50
N PRO A 178 9.96 16.34 -17.73
CA PRO A 178 9.90 15.46 -18.90
C PRO A 178 10.04 16.21 -20.23
N ALA A 179 9.30 17.31 -20.42
CA ALA A 179 9.34 18.10 -21.66
C ALA A 179 10.75 18.68 -21.94
N ALA A 180 11.40 19.26 -20.92
CA ALA A 180 12.75 19.79 -21.04
C ALA A 180 13.78 18.70 -21.40
N SER A 181 13.64 17.48 -20.85
CA SER A 181 14.54 16.37 -21.15
C SER A 181 14.45 15.93 -22.63
N VAL A 182 13.24 15.83 -23.18
CA VAL A 182 12.99 15.48 -24.59
C VAL A 182 13.54 16.56 -25.52
N VAL A 183 13.29 17.84 -25.23
CA VAL A 183 13.83 18.98 -25.97
C VAL A 183 15.37 18.97 -25.97
N GLY A 184 15.99 18.78 -24.80
CA GLY A 184 17.44 18.71 -24.66
C GLY A 184 18.07 17.57 -25.48
N LEU A 185 17.45 16.38 -25.47
CA LEU A 185 17.90 15.23 -26.26
C LEU A 185 17.79 15.49 -27.78
N VAL A 186 16.71 16.12 -28.26
CA VAL A 186 16.56 16.45 -29.68
C VAL A 186 17.61 17.48 -30.13
N PHE A 187 17.75 18.61 -29.43
CA PHE A 187 18.71 19.64 -29.80
C PHE A 187 20.17 19.18 -29.64
N GLY A 188 20.48 18.38 -28.61
CA GLY A 188 21.81 17.79 -28.42
C GLY A 188 22.23 16.88 -29.59
N ASN A 189 21.33 15.99 -30.04
CA ASN A 189 21.61 15.12 -31.18
C ASN A 189 21.79 15.90 -32.49
N VAL A 190 20.97 16.94 -32.75
CA VAL A 190 21.13 17.82 -33.92
C VAL A 190 22.48 18.55 -33.87
N ALA A 191 22.88 19.07 -32.71
CA ALA A 191 24.17 19.74 -32.54
C ALA A 191 25.36 18.80 -32.82
N ILE A 192 25.30 17.55 -32.33
CA ILE A 192 26.33 16.51 -32.60
C ILE A 192 26.43 16.22 -34.10
N ILE A 193 25.30 16.05 -34.79
CA ILE A 193 25.28 15.80 -36.25
C ILE A 193 25.92 16.98 -37.02
N LEU A 194 25.58 18.22 -36.68
CA LEU A 194 26.16 19.42 -37.30
C LEU A 194 27.68 19.53 -37.04
N LEU A 195 28.13 19.17 -35.84
CA LEU A 195 29.55 19.16 -35.47
C LEU A 195 30.33 18.12 -36.30
N ILE A 196 29.78 16.90 -36.44
CA ILE A 196 30.32 15.84 -37.32
C ILE A 196 30.37 16.30 -38.78
N GLN A 197 29.32 16.94 -39.29
CA GLN A 197 29.31 17.50 -40.65
C GLN A 197 30.38 18.59 -40.84
N LYS A 198 30.56 19.48 -39.86
CA LYS A 198 31.58 20.54 -39.88
C LYS A 198 33.01 19.96 -39.91
N ILE A 199 33.27 18.91 -39.13
CA ILE A 199 34.56 18.17 -39.17
C ILE A 199 34.75 17.48 -40.52
N ARG A 200 33.74 16.79 -41.06
CA ARG A 200 33.80 16.14 -42.37
C ARG A 200 34.02 17.14 -43.51
N LYS A 201 33.39 18.32 -43.46
CA LYS A 201 33.61 19.40 -44.45
C LYS A 201 35.04 19.94 -44.39
N LYS A 202 35.60 20.18 -43.19
CA LYS A 202 37.00 20.63 -43.02
C LYS A 202 38.02 19.56 -43.46
N ARG A 203 37.74 18.27 -43.27
CA ARG A 203 38.58 17.20 -43.85
C ARG A 203 38.56 17.21 -45.37
N LYS A 204 37.39 17.39 -46.02
CA LYS A 204 37.30 17.48 -47.48
C LYS A 204 38.07 18.67 -48.06
N SER A 205 37.99 19.86 -47.46
CA SER A 205 38.75 21.03 -47.96
C SER A 205 40.27 20.84 -47.86
N ASN A 206 40.75 20.16 -46.82
CA ASN A 206 42.19 19.92 -46.64
C ASN A 206 42.76 18.89 -47.64
N VAL A 207 41.93 17.96 -48.14
CA VAL A 207 42.36 17.00 -49.18
C VAL A 207 42.54 17.69 -50.54
N THR A 208 41.68 18.64 -50.89
CA THR A 208 41.77 19.35 -52.18
C THR A 208 43.07 20.15 -52.34
N ASN A 209 43.65 20.63 -51.24
CA ASN A 209 44.86 21.47 -51.26
C ASN A 209 46.18 20.69 -51.43
N HIS A 210 46.16 19.35 -51.59
CA HIS A 210 47.38 18.54 -51.63
C HIS A 210 47.61 17.75 -52.93
N ASN A 211 46.81 17.97 -53.97
CA ASN A 211 47.01 17.34 -55.29
C ASN A 211 48.10 18.06 -56.11
N GLY A 212 49.36 17.77 -55.79
CA GLY A 212 50.53 18.00 -56.64
C GLY A 212 51.38 16.74 -56.71
N GLN A 213 51.94 16.44 -57.90
CA GLN A 213 52.72 15.23 -58.21
C GLN A 213 51.95 13.89 -58.20
N THR A 214 52.62 12.82 -58.67
CA THR A 214 52.04 11.88 -59.65
C THR A 214 52.55 10.43 -59.55
N ILE A 215 51.64 9.44 -59.76
CA ILE A 215 51.76 8.23 -60.64
C ILE A 215 52.94 7.25 -60.35
N PRO A 216 52.72 5.91 -60.21
CA PRO A 216 52.10 5.08 -61.26
C PRO A 216 51.09 3.97 -60.88
N ARG A 217 50.51 3.41 -61.96
CA ARG A 217 49.54 2.31 -62.08
C ARG A 217 49.99 0.96 -61.51
N HIS A 218 49.03 0.15 -61.07
CA HIS A 218 48.70 -1.21 -61.55
C HIS A 218 47.33 -1.64 -60.96
N SER A 219 46.60 -2.66 -61.45
CA SER A 219 45.93 -2.79 -62.76
C SER A 219 45.00 -4.03 -62.74
N MET A 220 43.69 -3.86 -63.03
CA MET A 220 42.67 -4.95 -63.22
C MET A 220 42.32 -5.74 -61.93
N SER A 221 41.13 -6.35 -61.75
CA SER A 221 39.92 -6.43 -62.61
C SER A 221 38.61 -6.55 -61.79
N ALA A 222 37.45 -6.64 -62.47
CA ALA A 222 36.08 -6.73 -61.92
C ALA A 222 35.79 -8.01 -61.09
N SER A 223 34.68 -8.21 -60.35
CA SER A 223 33.34 -7.55 -60.28
C SER A 223 32.81 -7.53 -58.80
N SER A 224 31.54 -7.48 -58.34
CA SER A 224 30.16 -7.63 -58.91
C SER A 224 29.09 -6.96 -58.00
N SER A 225 27.80 -7.12 -58.34
CA SER A 225 26.63 -7.03 -57.42
C SER A 225 26.66 -8.17 -56.36
N GLU A 226 25.81 -8.28 -55.32
CA GLU A 226 24.42 -7.82 -55.13
C GLU A 226 23.94 -7.86 -53.65
N VAL A 227 22.94 -7.02 -53.30
CA VAL A 227 21.89 -7.11 -52.22
C VAL A 227 22.24 -7.60 -50.78
N PRO A 228 21.74 -6.94 -49.70
CA PRO A 228 22.09 -7.27 -48.31
C PRO A 228 21.29 -8.45 -47.70
N GLN A 229 21.85 -9.08 -46.67
CA GLN A 229 21.13 -10.02 -45.78
C GLN A 229 21.29 -9.65 -44.29
N THR A 230 20.21 -9.82 -43.54
CA THR A 230 20.12 -9.58 -42.09
C THR A 230 20.79 -10.69 -41.28
N LEU A 231 21.72 -10.34 -40.39
CA LEU A 231 22.35 -11.29 -39.48
C LEU A 231 21.47 -11.53 -38.24
N HIS A 232 20.86 -12.71 -38.15
CA HIS A 232 20.26 -13.19 -36.90
C HIS A 232 21.36 -13.48 -35.87
N VAL A 233 21.20 -12.98 -34.65
CA VAL A 233 22.03 -13.38 -33.49
C VAL A 233 21.32 -14.51 -32.74
N PRO A 234 21.90 -15.72 -32.66
CA PRO A 234 21.34 -16.78 -31.83
C PRO A 234 21.64 -16.51 -30.35
N VAL A 235 20.63 -16.67 -29.50
CA VAL A 235 20.79 -16.68 -28.03
C VAL A 235 21.16 -18.10 -27.60
N THR A 236 22.25 -18.25 -26.85
CA THR A 236 22.62 -19.53 -26.24
C THR A 236 22.82 -19.31 -24.74
N VAL A 237 21.91 -19.83 -23.93
CA VAL A 237 21.95 -19.75 -22.47
C VAL A 237 22.57 -21.03 -21.91
N PRO A 238 23.65 -20.97 -21.13
CA PRO A 238 24.09 -22.09 -20.31
C PRO A 238 23.12 -22.26 -19.14
N ILE A 239 22.54 -23.44 -18.98
CA ILE A 239 21.79 -23.81 -17.78
C ILE A 239 22.79 -24.39 -16.78
N ASP A 240 23.16 -23.61 -15.76
CA ASP A 240 23.78 -24.13 -14.54
C ASP A 240 22.68 -24.34 -13.49
N SER A 241 22.67 -25.53 -12.87
CA SER A 241 21.55 -26.03 -12.08
C SER A 241 22.01 -26.54 -10.72
N THR A 242 22.59 -25.64 -9.90
CA THR A 242 23.01 -25.95 -8.52
C THR A 242 22.47 -24.92 -7.53
N ILE A 243 21.24 -25.14 -7.02
CA ILE A 243 20.66 -24.36 -5.92
C ILE A 243 20.66 -25.22 -4.64
N PRO A 244 21.40 -24.83 -3.57
CA PRO A 244 21.33 -25.51 -2.28
C PRO A 244 19.95 -25.35 -1.63
N GLN A 245 19.41 -26.43 -1.07
CA GLN A 245 18.17 -26.35 -0.28
C GLN A 245 18.41 -25.63 1.06
N PRO A 246 17.52 -24.71 1.48
CA PRO A 246 17.59 -24.12 2.81
C PRO A 246 17.33 -25.15 3.91
N ILE A 247 18.18 -25.17 4.94
CA ILE A 247 17.99 -26.01 6.13
C ILE A 247 16.75 -25.51 6.90
N PRO A 248 15.84 -26.38 7.37
CA PRO A 248 14.69 -25.97 8.18
C PRO A 248 15.12 -25.31 9.50
N VAL A 249 14.81 -24.03 9.66
CA VAL A 249 15.05 -23.30 10.92
C VAL A 249 13.96 -23.63 11.93
N PRO A 250 14.28 -24.13 13.15
CA PRO A 250 13.29 -24.42 14.17
C PRO A 250 12.51 -23.15 14.56
N HIS A 251 11.18 -23.20 14.49
CA HIS A 251 10.35 -22.10 14.95
C HIS A 251 10.36 -22.05 16.50
N PRO A 252 10.53 -20.86 17.11
CA PRO A 252 10.52 -20.73 18.56
C PRO A 252 9.13 -21.04 19.12
N VAL A 253 9.07 -21.93 20.11
CA VAL A 253 7.82 -22.25 20.81
C VAL A 253 7.32 -21.00 21.55
N PRO A 254 6.06 -20.57 21.37
CA PRO A 254 5.55 -19.37 22.03
C PRO A 254 5.48 -19.57 23.54
N VAL A 255 6.23 -18.77 24.28
CA VAL A 255 6.22 -18.77 25.75
C VAL A 255 4.88 -18.24 26.24
N ILE A 256 4.01 -19.13 26.71
CA ILE A 256 2.71 -18.80 27.30
C ILE A 256 2.93 -18.08 28.63
N ARG A 257 2.99 -16.74 28.59
CA ARG A 257 2.87 -15.91 29.79
C ARG A 257 1.44 -16.01 30.31
N GLN A 258 1.24 -16.78 31.38
CA GLN A 258 -0.04 -16.83 32.08
C GLN A 258 -0.39 -15.44 32.61
N ALA A 259 -1.66 -15.04 32.45
CA ALA A 259 -2.16 -13.81 33.05
C ALA A 259 -2.17 -13.91 34.58
N PRO A 260 -1.90 -12.82 35.31
CA PRO A 260 -1.91 -12.84 36.78
C PRO A 260 -3.31 -13.20 37.30
N ARG A 261 -3.36 -14.11 38.29
CA ARG A 261 -4.60 -14.42 39.02
C ARG A 261 -5.01 -13.19 39.82
N VAL A 262 -6.10 -12.53 39.42
CA VAL A 262 -6.82 -11.59 40.27
C VAL A 262 -7.59 -12.42 41.31
N LEU A 263 -7.17 -12.35 42.57
CA LEU A 263 -8.04 -12.77 43.68
C LEU A 263 -9.16 -11.73 43.78
N MET A 264 -10.41 -12.19 43.65
CA MET A 264 -11.54 -11.46 44.22
C MET A 264 -11.63 -11.86 45.69
N THR A 265 -11.20 -10.97 46.58
CA THR A 265 -11.57 -11.05 47.99
C THR A 265 -12.80 -10.17 48.25
N ASP A 266 -13.55 -10.58 49.26
CA ASP A 266 -14.51 -9.75 50.02
C ASP A 266 -15.81 -9.34 49.30
N LEU A 267 -16.85 -10.12 49.59
CA LEU A 267 -18.27 -9.77 49.54
C LEU A 267 -18.94 -10.37 50.79
#